data_AF-A0A433Q5D0-F1
#
_entry.id   AF-A0A433Q5D0-F1
#
_cell.length_a   1.000
_cell.length_b   1.000
_cell.length_c   1.000
_cell.angle_alpha   90.00
_cell.angle_beta   90.00
_cell.angle_gamma   90.00
#
_symmetry.space_group_name_H-M   'P 1'
#
loop_
_entity.id
_entity.type
_entity.pdbx_description
1 polymer ?
#
loop_
_entity_poly.entity_id
_entity_poly.type
_entity_poly.pdbx_seq_one_letter_code
_entity_poly.pdbx_strand_id
1 'polypeptide(L)'
;MVKLTLIASAFLGFFAASAFAAPSVPHAIGTKKITPVYKPNIHAGPIAGNIKYGGGPLMIGTVNIYYIYYGQWTKASDRQILENLSAHIGETSYFNIEKTYYQQLSGKGKEYVTGPVKYIKSIDDAQYSKGKSLSDQDVIDIVSTHLSSGDLVTDENGIYFLLTSPDVAVTSGLCSQYCGYHNNFKLGSKDIKFALVGDLSNCLSGCAPDNINSSPNNSPGVDGMGSVIAHEMMEAISDPDPSSGWTDASGNENADKCAYVYGTESTLSNGAKYNIDINGVKYLIQQNWNAATQGCQLGTGSGVPPPIGSSSIVHLPPPSSSIIIPSPTKTSATSKPTKTPISCHTGDDQCLSSSGTAAGYRECRNGQWVTLSCGSQGYCYQDNAVDVYCA
;
A
#
# COMPACT_ATOMS: atom_id res chain seq x y z
N MET A 1 66.42 -9.74 52.87
CA MET A 1 65.40 -9.09 52.01
C MET A 1 65.87 -9.19 50.58
N VAL A 2 65.19 -9.98 49.73
CA VAL A 2 64.78 -9.69 48.33
C VAL A 2 63.80 -10.82 47.99
N LYS A 3 62.51 -10.51 47.81
CA LYS A 3 61.53 -11.44 47.24
C LYS A 3 61.40 -11.11 45.75
N LEU A 4 61.70 -12.10 44.91
CA LEU A 4 61.54 -12.04 43.46
C LEU A 4 60.12 -12.50 43.13
N THR A 5 59.29 -11.60 42.59
CA THR A 5 57.92 -11.90 42.17
C THR A 5 57.92 -12.16 40.66
N LEU A 6 57.63 -13.40 40.24
CA LEU A 6 57.32 -13.71 38.84
C LEU A 6 55.88 -13.29 38.55
N ILE A 7 55.69 -12.47 37.52
CA ILE A 7 54.37 -12.15 36.94
C ILE A 7 54.15 -13.11 35.77
N ALA A 8 53.13 -13.96 35.86
CA ALA A 8 52.67 -14.78 34.75
C ALA A 8 51.60 -14.00 33.97
N SER A 9 51.93 -13.61 32.72
CA SER A 9 50.97 -13.00 31.81
C SER A 9 50.15 -14.09 31.11
N ALA A 10 48.86 -14.18 31.40
CA ALA A 10 47.93 -15.04 30.68
C ALA A 10 47.43 -14.31 29.42
N PHE A 11 47.81 -14.81 28.25
CA PHE A 11 47.19 -14.41 26.98
C PHE A 11 45.84 -15.14 26.84
N LEU A 12 44.73 -14.43 27.00
CA LEU A 12 43.42 -14.90 26.54
C LEU A 12 43.35 -14.73 25.02
N GLY A 13 43.41 -15.84 24.29
CA GLY A 13 43.14 -15.85 22.86
C GLY A 13 41.66 -15.59 22.59
N PHE A 14 41.35 -14.46 21.96
CA PHE A 14 40.04 -14.20 21.36
C PHE A 14 39.86 -15.14 20.16
N PHE A 15 39.02 -16.17 20.30
CA PHE A 15 38.47 -16.86 19.15
C PHE A 15 37.40 -15.95 18.53
N ALA A 16 37.77 -15.24 17.45
CA ALA A 16 36.80 -14.64 16.56
C ALA A 16 36.07 -15.76 15.83
N ALA A 17 34.88 -16.12 16.32
CA ALA A 17 33.95 -16.94 15.55
C ALA A 17 33.43 -16.07 14.40
N SER A 18 34.06 -16.20 13.23
CA SER A 18 33.50 -15.69 11.98
C SER A 18 32.20 -16.45 11.70
N ALA A 19 31.07 -15.90 12.14
CA ALA A 19 29.77 -16.37 11.72
C ALA A 19 29.65 -16.06 10.22
N PHE A 20 29.88 -17.07 9.39
CA PHE A 20 29.45 -17.00 8.00
C PHE A 20 27.93 -16.87 8.01
N ALA A 21 27.42 -15.71 7.61
CA ALA A 21 26.00 -15.53 7.37
C ALA A 21 25.56 -16.62 6.39
N ALA A 22 24.63 -17.48 6.82
CA ALA A 22 24.02 -18.43 5.92
C ALA A 22 23.40 -17.64 4.74
N PRO A 23 23.47 -18.18 3.50
CA PRO A 23 22.77 -17.56 2.38
C PRO A 23 21.30 -17.34 2.78
N SER A 24 20.78 -16.13 2.58
CA SER A 24 19.35 -15.87 2.78
C SER A 24 18.58 -16.80 1.88
N VAL A 25 17.70 -17.61 2.47
CA VAL A 25 16.76 -18.43 1.69
C VAL A 25 15.83 -17.43 0.99
N PRO A 26 15.69 -17.46 -0.34
CA PRO A 26 14.76 -16.59 -1.03
C PRO A 26 13.35 -16.86 -0.51
N HIS A 27 12.72 -15.86 0.09
CA HIS A 27 11.32 -15.95 0.48
C HIS A 27 10.46 -15.88 -0.79
N ALA A 28 9.35 -16.63 -0.85
CA ALA A 28 8.35 -16.39 -1.88
C ALA A 28 7.70 -15.03 -1.61
N ILE A 29 7.81 -14.10 -2.57
CA ILE A 29 7.37 -12.71 -2.44
C ILE A 29 6.10 -12.51 -3.26
N GLY A 30 5.13 -11.79 -2.69
CA GLY A 30 3.95 -11.33 -3.42
C GLY A 30 4.26 -10.19 -4.41
N THR A 31 3.22 -9.70 -5.07
CA THR A 31 3.34 -8.53 -5.96
C THR A 31 3.35 -7.27 -5.11
N LYS A 32 4.33 -6.39 -5.29
CA LYS A 32 4.37 -5.11 -4.58
C LYS A 32 3.24 -4.18 -5.04
N LYS A 33 2.49 -3.60 -4.11
CA LYS A 33 1.50 -2.53 -4.33
C LYS A 33 1.98 -1.24 -3.70
N ILE A 34 1.81 -0.12 -4.41
CA ILE A 34 2.55 1.10 -4.15
C ILE A 34 1.60 2.26 -3.89
N THR A 35 1.93 3.14 -2.94
CA THR A 35 1.43 4.52 -2.97
C THR A 35 2.15 5.26 -4.11
N PRO A 36 1.50 5.59 -5.24
CA PRO A 36 2.19 6.22 -6.37
C PRO A 36 2.67 7.63 -6.02
N VAL A 37 3.75 8.10 -6.67
CA VAL A 37 4.11 9.53 -6.60
C VAL A 37 3.05 10.39 -7.28
N TYR A 38 2.76 11.55 -6.70
CA TYR A 38 1.88 12.55 -7.26
C TYR A 38 2.36 13.00 -8.64
N LYS A 39 1.40 13.04 -9.55
CA LYS A 39 1.53 13.62 -10.88
C LYS A 39 0.25 14.43 -11.16
N PRO A 40 0.34 15.75 -11.40
CA PRO A 40 -0.83 16.62 -11.53
C PRO A 40 -1.86 16.15 -12.57
N ASN A 41 -1.40 15.57 -13.67
CA ASN A 41 -2.28 15.09 -14.74
C ASN A 41 -2.98 13.75 -14.42
N ILE A 42 -2.50 13.03 -13.39
CA ILE A 42 -3.04 11.71 -13.01
C ILE A 42 -3.96 11.83 -11.79
N HIS A 43 -3.62 12.70 -10.83
CA HIS A 43 -4.29 12.78 -9.54
C HIS A 43 -5.19 14.01 -9.40
N ALA A 44 -5.92 14.35 -10.47
CA ALA A 44 -6.88 15.47 -10.45
C ALA A 44 -8.18 15.14 -9.68
N GLY A 45 -8.36 13.88 -9.28
CA GLY A 45 -9.51 13.38 -8.55
C GLY A 45 -9.45 11.86 -8.40
N PRO A 46 -10.51 11.22 -7.88
CA PRO A 46 -10.58 9.78 -7.74
C PRO A 46 -10.38 9.04 -9.06
N ILE A 47 -9.66 7.91 -9.04
CA ILE A 47 -9.53 7.04 -10.20
C ILE A 47 -10.91 6.42 -10.49
N ALA A 48 -11.38 6.51 -11.73
CA ALA A 48 -12.68 5.98 -12.12
C ALA A 48 -12.73 4.45 -12.08
N GLY A 49 -13.95 3.89 -11.96
CA GLY A 49 -14.18 2.45 -11.94
C GLY A 49 -14.28 1.86 -10.53
N ASN A 50 -15.05 0.78 -10.42
CA ASN A 50 -15.37 0.13 -9.15
C ASN A 50 -14.35 -0.98 -8.84
N ILE A 51 -13.99 -1.10 -7.56
CA ILE A 51 -13.23 -2.24 -7.05
C ILE A 51 -14.16 -3.42 -6.78
N LYS A 52 -13.62 -4.64 -6.86
CA LYS A 52 -14.34 -5.89 -6.62
C LYS A 52 -13.46 -6.86 -5.82
N TYR A 53 -14.11 -7.69 -5.03
CA TYR A 53 -13.44 -8.78 -4.33
C TYR A 53 -12.94 -9.86 -5.31
N GLY A 54 -11.66 -10.20 -5.21
CA GLY A 54 -10.92 -11.15 -6.05
C GLY A 54 -10.86 -12.58 -5.51
N GLY A 55 -11.31 -12.82 -4.27
CA GLY A 55 -11.38 -14.17 -3.67
C GLY A 55 -10.27 -14.51 -2.68
N GLY A 56 -9.30 -13.62 -2.49
CA GLY A 56 -8.21 -13.75 -1.52
C GLY A 56 -8.60 -13.47 -0.07
N PRO A 57 -7.72 -13.75 0.89
CA PRO A 57 -7.96 -13.41 2.29
C PRO A 57 -7.88 -11.90 2.53
N LEU A 58 -8.57 -11.42 3.57
CA LEU A 58 -8.44 -10.08 4.13
C LEU A 58 -7.95 -10.15 5.58
N MET A 59 -7.47 -9.05 6.13
CA MET A 59 -7.14 -8.97 7.56
C MET A 59 -8.41 -8.78 8.38
N ILE A 60 -9.01 -9.88 8.83
CA ILE A 60 -10.23 -9.88 9.66
C ILE A 60 -9.88 -9.83 11.15
N GLY A 61 -10.75 -9.21 11.96
CA GLY A 61 -10.57 -9.14 13.41
C GLY A 61 -9.59 -8.04 13.80
N THR A 62 -8.85 -8.26 14.90
CA THR A 62 -7.87 -7.29 15.39
C THR A 62 -6.62 -7.30 14.53
N VAL A 63 -6.28 -6.16 13.92
CA VAL A 63 -5.08 -5.97 13.10
C VAL A 63 -4.00 -5.33 13.95
N ASN A 64 -2.85 -5.98 14.08
CA ASN A 64 -1.75 -5.51 14.94
C ASN A 64 -0.69 -4.78 14.11
N ILE A 65 -0.22 -3.63 14.61
CA ILE A 65 0.80 -2.82 13.92
C ILE A 65 2.10 -2.88 14.71
N TYR A 66 3.18 -3.19 13.99
CA TYR A 66 4.54 -3.22 14.52
C TYR A 66 5.42 -2.31 13.69
N TYR A 67 6.21 -1.48 14.35
CA TYR A 67 7.15 -0.57 13.67
C TYR A 67 8.59 -1.03 13.84
N ILE A 68 9.34 -0.98 12.76
CA ILE A 68 10.80 -1.16 12.75
C ILE A 68 11.39 0.17 12.28
N TYR A 69 11.94 0.94 13.23
CA TYR A 69 12.62 2.19 12.91
C TYR A 69 14.03 1.88 12.41
N TYR A 70 14.20 1.93 11.09
CA TYR A 70 15.45 1.61 10.42
C TYR A 70 16.31 2.86 10.25
N GLY A 71 17.52 2.83 10.82
CA GLY A 71 18.44 3.96 10.85
C GLY A 71 18.24 4.91 12.04
N GLN A 72 18.81 6.11 11.96
CA GLN A 72 18.93 7.02 13.10
C GLN A 72 17.75 7.99 13.19
N TRP A 73 16.78 7.65 14.04
CA TRP A 73 15.62 8.48 14.35
C TRP A 73 15.86 9.34 15.59
N THR A 74 16.57 10.45 15.40
CA THR A 74 17.07 11.30 16.50
C THR A 74 16.01 12.22 17.12
N LYS A 75 14.92 12.49 16.41
CA LYS A 75 13.84 13.38 16.86
C LYS A 75 12.66 12.58 17.40
N ALA A 76 12.54 12.53 18.73
CA ALA A 76 11.51 11.73 19.39
C ALA A 76 10.07 12.10 18.96
N SER A 77 9.81 13.37 18.65
CA SER A 77 8.48 13.80 18.18
C SER A 77 8.07 13.13 16.87
N ASP A 78 9.02 12.76 16.01
CA ASP A 78 8.72 12.11 14.74
C ASP A 78 8.12 10.73 14.96
N ARG A 79 8.66 9.98 15.92
CA ARG A 79 8.08 8.70 16.35
C ARG A 79 6.70 8.89 16.97
N GLN A 80 6.56 9.88 17.86
CA GLN A 80 5.28 10.17 18.51
C GLN A 80 4.16 10.47 17.50
N ILE A 81 4.46 11.18 16.40
CA ILE A 81 3.49 11.46 15.32
C ILE A 81 3.02 10.16 14.67
N LEU A 82 3.93 9.25 14.31
CA LEU A 82 3.58 8.01 13.61
C LEU A 82 2.93 6.97 14.53
N GLU A 83 3.42 6.85 15.76
CA GLU A 83 2.85 5.94 16.76
C GLU A 83 1.46 6.38 17.19
N ASN A 84 1.22 7.70 17.34
CA ASN A 84 -0.13 8.23 17.61
C ASN A 84 -1.12 7.84 16.51
N LEU A 85 -0.71 7.99 15.24
CA LEU A 85 -1.53 7.58 14.09
C LEU A 85 -1.95 6.11 14.23
N SER A 86 -0.99 5.18 14.34
CA SER A 86 -1.32 3.74 14.40
C SER A 86 -2.03 3.33 15.68
N ALA A 87 -1.81 4.03 16.79
CA ALA A 87 -2.48 3.74 18.06
C ALA A 87 -3.97 4.12 18.04
N HIS A 88 -4.36 5.11 17.23
CA HIS A 88 -5.69 5.70 17.31
C HIS A 88 -6.47 5.71 15.99
N ILE A 89 -5.85 5.43 14.83
CA ILE A 89 -6.55 5.42 13.54
C ILE A 89 -7.71 4.42 13.51
N GLY A 90 -7.60 3.29 14.22
CA GLY A 90 -8.65 2.28 14.33
C GLY A 90 -9.93 2.77 15.04
N GLU A 91 -9.88 3.88 15.76
CA GLU A 91 -11.00 4.51 16.48
C GLU A 91 -11.72 5.58 15.64
N THR A 92 -11.18 5.92 14.46
CA THR A 92 -11.68 7.01 13.62
C THR A 92 -12.80 6.57 12.68
N SER A 93 -13.56 7.54 12.18
CA SER A 93 -14.49 7.30 11.07
C SER A 93 -13.78 6.91 9.77
N TYR A 94 -12.50 7.27 9.61
CA TYR A 94 -11.67 6.85 8.49
C TYR A 94 -11.53 5.32 8.45
N PHE A 95 -11.18 4.69 9.58
CA PHE A 95 -11.10 3.21 9.65
C PHE A 95 -12.45 2.52 9.49
N ASN A 96 -13.59 3.18 9.74
CA ASN A 96 -14.90 2.58 9.45
C ASN A 96 -15.11 2.32 7.95
N ILE A 97 -14.34 2.93 7.06
CA ILE A 97 -14.35 2.61 5.62
C ILE A 97 -13.90 1.17 5.39
N GLU A 98 -12.87 0.70 6.09
CA GLU A 98 -12.38 -0.69 5.98
C GLU A 98 -13.45 -1.70 6.34
N LYS A 99 -14.36 -1.36 7.25
CA LYS A 99 -15.48 -2.24 7.64
C LYS A 99 -16.50 -2.48 6.53
N THR A 100 -16.38 -1.78 5.40
CA THR A 100 -17.18 -2.04 4.20
C THR A 100 -16.64 -3.18 3.33
N TYR A 101 -15.39 -3.59 3.58
CA TYR A 101 -14.70 -4.67 2.88
C TYR A 101 -14.99 -6.02 3.55
N TYR A 102 -14.99 -7.08 2.74
CA TYR A 102 -15.21 -8.44 3.20
C TYR A 102 -14.37 -9.45 2.42
N GLN A 103 -14.10 -10.59 3.05
CA GLN A 103 -13.67 -11.81 2.37
C GLN A 103 -14.83 -12.81 2.25
N GLN A 104 -14.76 -13.68 1.25
CA GLN A 104 -15.69 -14.80 1.06
C GLN A 104 -14.92 -15.99 0.49
N LEU A 105 -14.15 -16.64 1.36
CA LEU A 105 -13.35 -17.81 1.02
C LEU A 105 -14.23 -19.02 0.64
N SER A 106 -13.68 -19.94 -0.15
CA SER A 106 -14.41 -21.11 -0.64
C SER A 106 -15.12 -21.88 0.47
N GLY A 107 -16.44 -22.08 0.31
CA GLY A 107 -17.28 -22.77 1.28
C GLY A 107 -17.64 -21.96 2.54
N LYS A 108 -17.25 -20.69 2.63
CA LYS A 108 -17.59 -19.78 3.75
C LYS A 108 -18.55 -18.66 3.32
N GLY A 109 -19.27 -18.11 4.29
CA GLY A 109 -20.06 -16.89 4.12
C GLY A 109 -19.18 -15.65 4.03
N LYS A 110 -19.80 -14.48 3.79
CA LYS A 110 -19.09 -13.20 3.83
C LYS A 110 -18.64 -12.88 5.25
N GLU A 111 -17.39 -12.51 5.38
CA GLU A 111 -16.77 -12.09 6.65
C GLU A 111 -16.18 -10.70 6.46
N TYR A 112 -16.72 -9.71 7.17
CA TYR A 112 -16.34 -8.31 7.04
C TYR A 112 -15.15 -7.97 7.92
N VAL A 113 -14.35 -7.01 7.48
CA VAL A 113 -13.33 -6.39 8.33
C VAL A 113 -14.02 -5.78 9.56
N THR A 114 -13.50 -6.08 10.74
CA THR A 114 -14.08 -5.65 12.02
C THR A 114 -13.14 -4.75 12.82
N GLY A 115 -11.84 -4.99 12.75
CA GLY A 115 -10.86 -4.34 13.61
C GLY A 115 -10.95 -4.83 15.07
N PRO A 116 -10.43 -4.04 16.02
CA PRO A 116 -9.75 -2.76 15.84
C PRO A 116 -8.35 -2.92 15.23
N VAL A 117 -7.79 -1.82 14.73
CA VAL A 117 -6.32 -1.70 14.56
C VAL A 117 -5.70 -1.41 15.92
N LYS A 118 -4.60 -2.08 16.26
CA LYS A 118 -3.84 -1.86 17.50
C LYS A 118 -2.37 -1.68 17.20
N TYR A 119 -1.82 -0.54 17.57
CA TYR A 119 -0.37 -0.40 17.69
C TYR A 119 0.14 -1.22 18.87
N ILE A 120 1.08 -2.15 18.61
CA ILE A 120 1.58 -3.09 19.62
C ILE A 120 2.93 -2.62 20.16
N LYS A 121 3.91 -2.40 19.29
CA LYS A 121 5.28 -2.09 19.68
C LYS A 121 6.10 -1.55 18.50
N SER A 122 7.10 -0.74 18.81
CA SER A 122 8.22 -0.42 17.92
C SER A 122 9.55 -1.05 18.39
N ILE A 123 10.45 -1.27 17.44
CA ILE A 123 11.85 -1.63 17.69
C ILE A 123 12.78 -0.76 16.86
N ASP A 124 14.06 -0.76 17.23
CA ASP A 124 15.10 0.04 16.59
C ASP A 124 16.12 -0.84 15.86
N ASP A 125 16.27 -0.59 14.56
CA ASP A 125 17.42 -1.03 13.78
C ASP A 125 18.33 0.18 13.52
N ALA A 126 18.84 0.74 14.63
CA ALA A 126 19.62 1.97 14.60
C ALA A 126 21.03 1.78 14.00
N GLN A 127 21.49 0.53 13.86
CA GLN A 127 22.82 0.19 13.34
C GLN A 127 22.83 -0.07 11.83
N TYR A 128 21.70 0.10 11.15
CA TYR A 128 21.56 -0.15 9.72
C TYR A 128 21.97 -1.59 9.39
N SER A 129 21.23 -2.60 9.89
CA SER A 129 21.59 -4.02 9.74
C SER A 129 21.85 -4.47 8.29
N LYS A 130 21.34 -3.75 7.29
CA LYS A 130 21.56 -3.95 5.85
C LYS A 130 22.24 -2.76 5.15
N GLY A 131 22.83 -1.83 5.91
CA GLY A 131 23.43 -0.60 5.40
C GLY A 131 22.41 0.47 5.02
N LYS A 132 22.88 1.57 4.41
CA LYS A 132 22.04 2.74 4.09
C LYS A 132 21.39 2.70 2.70
N SER A 133 21.53 1.59 1.99
CA SER A 133 20.99 1.41 0.65
C SER A 133 20.25 0.07 0.62
N LEU A 134 18.92 0.11 0.61
CA LEU A 134 18.06 -1.07 0.72
C LEU A 134 17.47 -1.45 -0.62
N SER A 135 17.58 -2.73 -0.98
CA SER A 135 16.73 -3.37 -1.98
C SER A 135 15.42 -3.85 -1.35
N ASP A 136 14.43 -4.24 -2.17
CA ASP A 136 13.20 -4.86 -1.65
C ASP A 136 13.48 -6.18 -0.90
N GLN A 137 14.52 -6.92 -1.29
CA GLN A 137 14.95 -8.11 -0.57
C GLN A 137 15.53 -7.77 0.82
N ASP A 138 16.25 -6.65 0.94
CA ASP A 138 16.78 -6.23 2.25
C ASP A 138 15.66 -5.89 3.22
N VAL A 139 14.58 -5.27 2.75
CA VAL A 139 13.38 -5.00 3.57
C VAL A 139 12.82 -6.30 4.14
N ILE A 140 12.62 -7.32 3.31
CA ILE A 140 12.13 -8.64 3.74
C ILE A 140 13.09 -9.29 4.73
N ASP A 141 14.39 -9.23 4.47
CA ASP A 141 15.42 -9.81 5.34
C ASP A 141 15.45 -9.12 6.71
N ILE A 142 15.27 -7.79 6.78
CA ILE A 142 15.20 -7.03 8.04
C ILE A 142 14.00 -7.49 8.86
N VAL A 143 12.79 -7.52 8.25
CA VAL A 143 11.58 -8.00 8.93
C VAL A 143 11.78 -9.45 9.40
N SER A 144 12.27 -10.33 8.54
CA SER A 144 12.53 -11.74 8.84
C SER A 144 13.52 -11.92 9.99
N THR A 145 14.57 -11.10 10.05
CA THR A 145 15.60 -11.15 11.09
C THR A 145 15.03 -10.78 12.46
N HIS A 146 14.25 -9.70 12.54
CA HIS A 146 13.62 -9.29 13.81
C HIS A 146 12.52 -10.25 14.28
N LEU A 147 11.84 -10.91 13.35
CA LEU A 147 10.90 -11.99 13.67
C LEU A 147 11.62 -13.25 14.17
N SER A 148 12.71 -13.64 13.53
CA SER A 148 13.44 -14.88 13.85
C SER A 148 14.29 -14.77 15.12
N SER A 149 14.79 -13.57 15.43
CA SER A 149 15.54 -13.28 16.66
C SER A 149 14.64 -13.15 17.89
N GLY A 150 13.34 -12.91 17.70
CA GLY A 150 12.36 -12.72 18.77
C GLY A 150 12.21 -11.28 19.27
N ASP A 151 12.81 -10.30 18.59
CA ASP A 151 12.61 -8.87 18.89
C ASP A 151 11.15 -8.44 18.70
N LEU A 152 10.51 -9.05 17.70
CA LEU A 152 9.10 -8.94 17.36
C LEU A 152 8.44 -10.33 17.34
N VAL A 153 7.18 -10.38 17.77
CA VAL A 153 6.38 -11.59 17.74
C VAL A 153 5.99 -11.89 16.29
N THR A 154 6.07 -13.16 15.88
CA THR A 154 5.54 -13.58 14.58
C THR A 154 4.01 -13.71 14.61
N ASP A 155 3.36 -12.68 14.10
CA ASP A 155 1.93 -12.45 14.02
C ASP A 155 1.45 -12.41 12.55
N GLU A 156 0.56 -13.35 12.18
CA GLU A 156 -0.03 -13.45 10.84
C GLU A 156 -1.23 -12.49 10.65
N ASN A 157 -1.72 -11.86 11.70
CA ASN A 157 -2.69 -10.76 11.61
C ASN A 157 -2.05 -9.40 11.95
N GLY A 158 -0.72 -9.33 11.82
CA GLY A 158 0.07 -8.13 11.99
C GLY A 158 0.57 -7.57 10.67
N ILE A 159 0.80 -6.25 10.65
CA ILE A 159 1.52 -5.54 9.59
C ILE A 159 2.81 -4.99 10.19
N TYR A 160 3.95 -5.37 9.62
CA TYR A 160 5.27 -4.88 10.01
C TYR A 160 5.68 -3.71 9.11
N PHE A 161 5.64 -2.49 9.63
CA PHE A 161 6.13 -1.33 8.90
C PHE A 161 7.63 -1.16 9.13
N LEU A 162 8.41 -1.21 8.06
CA LEU A 162 9.79 -0.73 8.05
C LEU A 162 9.77 0.77 7.74
N LEU A 163 10.17 1.58 8.72
CA LEU A 163 10.18 3.03 8.64
C LEU A 163 11.62 3.55 8.57
N THR A 164 12.05 4.07 7.42
CA THR A 164 13.46 4.45 7.22
C THR A 164 13.73 5.90 7.64
N SER A 165 14.89 6.16 8.25
CA SER A 165 15.38 7.51 8.49
C SER A 165 15.75 8.23 7.18
N PRO A 166 15.88 9.59 7.18
CA PRO A 166 16.12 10.38 5.96
C PRO A 166 17.39 10.07 5.19
N ASP A 167 18.37 9.42 5.82
CA ASP A 167 19.67 9.09 5.25
C ASP A 167 19.76 7.67 4.66
N VAL A 168 18.62 6.98 4.57
CA VAL A 168 18.50 5.65 3.96
C VAL A 168 17.88 5.78 2.58
N ALA A 169 18.57 5.25 1.56
CA ALA A 169 18.07 5.15 0.21
C ALA A 169 17.41 3.78 -0.01
N VAL A 170 16.20 3.78 -0.56
CA VAL A 170 15.53 2.55 -1.03
C VAL A 170 15.62 2.54 -2.55
N THR A 171 16.39 1.60 -3.10
CA THR A 171 16.83 1.67 -4.51
C THR A 171 15.79 1.19 -5.50
N SER A 172 14.66 0.67 -5.04
CA SER A 172 13.61 0.10 -5.88
C SER A 172 12.55 1.09 -6.34
N GLY A 173 12.69 2.39 -6.03
CA GLY A 173 11.82 3.45 -6.56
C GLY A 173 11.20 4.42 -5.56
N LEU A 174 11.55 4.35 -4.27
CA LEU A 174 11.09 5.34 -3.29
C LEU A 174 11.45 6.75 -3.76
N CYS A 175 10.54 7.72 -3.56
CA CYS A 175 10.69 9.11 -3.96
C CYS A 175 10.79 9.38 -5.48
N SER A 176 10.67 8.36 -6.34
CA SER A 176 10.72 8.52 -7.81
C SER A 176 9.60 7.80 -8.54
N GLN A 177 9.12 6.69 -7.98
CA GLN A 177 8.01 5.89 -8.50
C GLN A 177 6.88 5.80 -7.48
N TYR A 178 7.23 5.66 -6.20
CA TYR A 178 6.28 5.53 -5.11
C TYR A 178 6.73 6.26 -3.84
N CYS A 179 5.81 6.40 -2.90
CA CYS A 179 6.00 7.03 -1.59
C CYS A 179 6.01 6.01 -0.44
N GLY A 180 5.43 4.84 -0.68
CA GLY A 180 5.51 3.65 0.15
C GLY A 180 5.07 2.44 -0.67
N TYR A 181 5.10 1.28 -0.05
CA TYR A 181 4.48 0.08 -0.59
C TYR A 181 4.16 -0.91 0.52
N HIS A 182 3.24 -1.82 0.27
CA HIS A 182 3.04 -3.02 1.06
C HIS A 182 3.16 -4.28 0.20
N ASN A 183 3.44 -5.38 0.87
CA ASN A 183 3.57 -6.70 0.26
C ASN A 183 3.48 -7.78 1.34
N ASN A 184 3.50 -9.04 0.92
CA ASN A 184 3.63 -10.19 1.80
C ASN A 184 4.78 -11.11 1.38
N PHE A 185 5.20 -11.94 2.34
CA PHE A 185 6.12 -13.04 2.10
C PHE A 185 5.84 -14.20 3.07
N LYS A 186 6.34 -15.39 2.73
CA LYS A 186 6.25 -16.56 3.62
C LYS A 186 7.46 -16.67 4.54
N LEU A 187 7.24 -16.66 5.86
CA LEU A 187 8.26 -17.04 6.86
C LEU A 187 7.95 -18.47 7.35
N GLY A 188 8.60 -19.46 6.74
CA GLY A 188 8.19 -20.86 6.91
C GLY A 188 6.79 -21.08 6.34
N SER A 189 5.85 -21.56 7.17
CA SER A 189 4.44 -21.71 6.77
C SER A 189 3.59 -20.46 7.02
N LYS A 190 4.15 -19.44 7.68
CA LYS A 190 3.40 -18.27 8.12
C LYS A 190 3.39 -17.19 7.06
N ASP A 191 2.24 -16.55 6.90
CA ASP A 191 2.07 -15.44 5.97
C ASP A 191 2.30 -14.09 6.65
N ILE A 192 3.35 -13.37 6.24
CA ILE A 192 3.80 -12.14 6.89
C ILE A 192 3.50 -10.94 5.98
N LYS A 193 2.74 -9.97 6.50
CA LYS A 193 2.40 -8.71 5.81
C LYS A 193 3.34 -7.63 6.28
N PHE A 194 3.91 -6.88 5.36
CA PHE A 194 4.79 -5.78 5.69
C PHE A 194 4.54 -4.58 4.79
N ALA A 195 4.97 -3.42 5.25
CA ALA A 195 4.98 -2.20 4.46
C ALA A 195 6.30 -1.47 4.64
N LEU A 196 6.74 -0.76 3.60
CA LEU A 196 7.88 0.13 3.62
C LEU A 196 7.38 1.56 3.46
N VAL A 197 7.73 2.43 4.41
CA VAL A 197 7.52 3.88 4.28
C VAL A 197 8.80 4.58 4.70
N GLY A 198 9.49 5.19 3.74
CA GLY A 198 10.69 5.96 4.05
C GLY A 198 10.38 7.42 4.40
N ASP A 199 11.32 8.10 5.04
CA ASP A 199 11.21 9.55 5.23
C ASP A 199 11.12 10.29 3.89
N LEU A 200 10.11 11.14 3.76
CA LEU A 200 9.72 11.78 2.50
C LEU A 200 10.27 13.21 2.35
N SER A 201 11.15 13.66 3.26
CA SER A 201 11.66 15.05 3.28
C SER A 201 12.32 15.45 1.96
N ASN A 202 12.92 14.50 1.24
CA ASN A 202 13.59 14.74 -0.04
C ASN A 202 12.66 14.66 -1.27
N CYS A 203 11.38 14.34 -1.09
CA CYS A 203 10.44 14.14 -2.19
C CYS A 203 9.02 14.60 -1.90
N LEU A 204 8.86 15.61 -1.04
CA LEU A 204 7.56 16.18 -0.67
C LEU A 204 6.73 16.62 -1.89
N SER A 205 7.35 17.11 -2.96
CA SER A 205 6.62 17.48 -4.19
C SER A 205 5.92 16.28 -4.86
N GLY A 206 6.44 15.08 -4.65
CA GLY A 206 5.86 13.84 -5.12
C GLY A 206 4.95 13.17 -4.09
N CYS A 207 5.25 13.28 -2.79
CA CYS A 207 4.60 12.43 -1.78
C CYS A 207 3.77 13.18 -0.72
N ALA A 208 3.92 14.50 -0.63
CA ALA A 208 3.12 15.36 0.25
C ALA A 208 2.96 16.77 -0.38
N PRO A 209 2.44 16.86 -1.62
CA PRO A 209 2.54 18.08 -2.44
C PRO A 209 1.81 19.29 -1.84
N ASP A 210 0.80 19.07 -0.99
CA ASP A 210 -0.01 20.11 -0.36
C ASP A 210 0.65 20.75 0.88
N ASN A 211 1.67 20.10 1.45
CA ASN A 211 2.39 20.54 2.65
C ASN A 211 3.92 20.57 2.41
N ILE A 212 4.34 21.03 1.22
CA ILE A 212 5.78 21.11 0.88
C ILE A 212 6.52 22.14 1.76
N ASN A 213 5.89 23.29 2.01
CA ASN A 213 6.52 24.44 2.69
C ASN A 213 5.96 24.70 4.09
N SER A 214 5.06 23.83 4.55
CA SER A 214 4.35 23.95 5.82
C SER A 214 4.12 22.55 6.38
N SER A 215 3.97 22.42 7.69
CA SER A 215 3.77 21.10 8.31
C SER A 215 2.91 21.24 9.55
N PRO A 216 1.88 20.39 9.73
CA PRO A 216 1.05 20.42 10.93
C PRO A 216 1.84 20.09 12.20
N ASN A 217 2.89 19.26 12.10
CA ASN A 217 3.60 18.74 13.27
C ASN A 217 5.11 19.11 13.28
N ASN A 218 5.51 20.15 12.53
CA ASN A 218 6.90 20.58 12.34
C ASN A 218 7.85 19.42 11.91
N SER A 219 7.36 18.54 11.06
CA SER A 219 8.10 17.43 10.45
C SER A 219 7.52 17.08 9.09
N PRO A 220 7.79 17.86 8.02
CA PRO A 220 7.14 17.67 6.71
C PRO A 220 7.28 16.26 6.13
N GLY A 221 8.47 15.65 6.23
CA GLY A 221 8.71 14.28 5.78
C GLY A 221 7.83 13.27 6.50
N VAL A 222 7.79 13.35 7.83
CA VAL A 222 7.04 12.46 8.71
C VAL A 222 5.52 12.69 8.61
N ASP A 223 5.08 13.92 8.39
CA ASP A 223 3.67 14.22 8.12
C ASP A 223 3.21 13.56 6.80
N GLY A 224 4.06 13.60 5.77
CA GLY A 224 3.85 12.84 4.54
C GLY A 224 3.82 11.33 4.80
N MET A 225 4.75 10.81 5.61
CA MET A 225 4.75 9.39 6.01
C MET A 225 3.44 8.98 6.67
N GLY A 226 2.81 9.85 7.47
CA GLY A 226 1.50 9.58 8.06
C GLY A 226 0.42 9.27 7.01
N SER A 227 0.37 10.03 5.91
CA SER A 227 -0.57 9.74 4.81
C SER A 227 -0.26 8.43 4.10
N VAL A 228 1.03 8.13 3.89
CA VAL A 228 1.46 6.88 3.22
C VAL A 228 1.21 5.66 4.12
N ILE A 229 1.47 5.77 5.42
CA ILE A 229 1.17 4.71 6.39
C ILE A 229 -0.33 4.41 6.39
N ALA A 230 -1.18 5.44 6.37
CA ALA A 230 -2.63 5.22 6.25
C ALA A 230 -2.98 4.51 4.94
N HIS A 231 -2.42 4.94 3.81
CA HIS A 231 -2.62 4.32 2.49
C HIS A 231 -2.26 2.84 2.51
N GLU A 232 -1.00 2.51 2.83
CA GLU A 232 -0.49 1.14 2.83
C GLU A 232 -1.17 0.26 3.89
N MET A 233 -1.60 0.83 5.02
CA MET A 233 -2.35 0.10 6.04
C MET A 233 -3.73 -0.32 5.54
N MET A 234 -4.46 0.57 4.88
CA MET A 234 -5.81 0.26 4.39
C MET A 234 -5.78 -0.71 3.21
N GLU A 235 -4.76 -0.63 2.35
CA GLU A 235 -4.57 -1.62 1.28
C GLU A 235 -4.19 -2.98 1.85
N ALA A 236 -3.21 -3.06 2.74
CA ALA A 236 -2.82 -4.33 3.36
C ALA A 236 -3.97 -5.00 4.15
N ILE A 237 -4.94 -4.24 4.68
CA ILE A 237 -6.11 -4.81 5.36
C ILE A 237 -7.11 -5.39 4.36
N SER A 238 -7.33 -4.71 3.22
CA SER A 238 -8.31 -5.07 2.20
C SER A 238 -7.77 -6.03 1.11
N ASP A 239 -6.44 -6.13 0.99
CA ASP A 239 -5.70 -7.04 0.12
C ASP A 239 -4.30 -7.39 0.71
N PRO A 240 -4.23 -8.16 1.81
CA PRO A 240 -2.97 -8.54 2.45
C PRO A 240 -2.04 -9.41 1.58
N ASP A 241 -2.60 -10.07 0.56
CA ASP A 241 -1.90 -10.91 -0.41
C ASP A 241 -2.07 -10.25 -1.79
N PRO A 242 -1.26 -9.23 -2.14
CA PRO A 242 -1.61 -8.27 -3.16
C PRO A 242 -2.11 -8.84 -4.50
N SER A 243 -3.12 -8.18 -5.06
CA SER A 243 -3.87 -8.59 -6.26
C SER A 243 -4.75 -9.84 -6.07
N SER A 244 -5.15 -10.14 -4.83
CA SER A 244 -6.07 -11.25 -4.53
C SER A 244 -7.35 -10.79 -3.81
N GLY A 245 -7.26 -9.70 -3.04
CA GLY A 245 -8.31 -9.06 -2.27
C GLY A 245 -9.16 -8.12 -3.12
N TRP A 246 -9.26 -6.85 -2.75
CA TRP A 246 -10.13 -5.89 -3.43
C TRP A 246 -9.37 -4.97 -4.38
N THR A 247 -9.55 -5.19 -5.68
CA THR A 247 -8.96 -4.33 -6.71
C THR A 247 -9.98 -3.96 -7.79
N ASP A 248 -9.70 -2.93 -8.57
CA ASP A 248 -10.36 -2.75 -9.86
C ASP A 248 -9.71 -3.62 -10.95
N ALA A 249 -10.19 -3.47 -12.19
CA ALA A 249 -9.71 -4.24 -13.34
C ALA A 249 -8.27 -3.89 -13.76
N SER A 250 -7.76 -2.72 -13.36
CA SER A 250 -6.39 -2.27 -13.58
C SER A 250 -5.48 -2.61 -12.40
N GLY A 251 -6.02 -3.21 -11.35
CA GLY A 251 -5.29 -3.59 -10.16
C GLY A 251 -5.14 -2.47 -9.13
N ASN A 252 -5.84 -1.34 -9.25
CA ASN A 252 -5.82 -0.30 -8.23
C ASN A 252 -6.62 -0.78 -7.00
N GLU A 253 -6.03 -0.61 -5.83
CA GLU A 253 -6.64 -0.93 -4.53
C GLU A 253 -7.40 0.27 -3.96
N ASN A 254 -7.97 0.11 -2.76
CA ASN A 254 -8.84 1.09 -2.15
C ASN A 254 -8.18 2.46 -1.94
N ALA A 255 -6.93 2.51 -1.49
CA ALA A 255 -6.22 3.76 -1.27
C ALA A 255 -5.68 4.35 -2.58
N ASP A 256 -5.22 3.52 -3.53
CA ASP A 256 -4.89 3.92 -4.90
C ASP A 256 -6.02 4.72 -5.56
N LYS A 257 -7.28 4.25 -5.45
CA LYS A 257 -8.44 4.95 -6.05
C LYS A 257 -8.56 6.40 -5.59
N CYS A 258 -8.02 6.72 -4.42
CA CYS A 258 -8.17 7.98 -3.73
C CYS A 258 -6.85 8.72 -3.51
N ALA A 259 -5.78 8.27 -4.18
CA ALA A 259 -4.47 8.85 -4.03
C ALA A 259 -4.49 10.37 -4.32
N TYR A 260 -3.97 11.14 -3.36
CA TYR A 260 -3.96 12.62 -3.34
C TYR A 260 -5.33 13.29 -3.44
N VAL A 261 -6.42 12.58 -3.12
CA VAL A 261 -7.75 13.16 -2.92
C VAL A 261 -7.96 13.35 -1.42
N TYR A 262 -7.94 14.58 -0.93
CA TYR A 262 -8.00 14.87 0.52
C TYR A 262 -9.39 15.24 1.03
N GLY A 263 -10.34 15.52 0.13
CA GLY A 263 -11.69 15.96 0.50
C GLY A 263 -11.70 17.36 1.12
N THR A 264 -12.45 17.53 2.21
CA THR A 264 -12.50 18.81 2.93
C THR A 264 -11.27 18.96 3.83
N GLU A 265 -10.52 20.04 3.61
CA GLU A 265 -9.32 20.38 4.36
C GLU A 265 -9.56 21.58 5.28
N SER A 266 -8.77 21.67 6.35
CA SER A 266 -8.59 22.85 7.18
C SER A 266 -7.13 23.32 7.09
N THR A 267 -6.89 24.60 7.35
CA THR A 267 -5.56 25.21 7.29
C THR A 267 -5.18 25.80 8.64
N LEU A 268 -4.01 25.43 9.14
CA LEU A 268 -3.42 26.00 10.35
C LEU A 268 -2.83 27.39 10.08
N SER A 269 -2.55 28.15 11.14
CA SER A 269 -2.00 29.51 11.03
C SER A 269 -0.63 29.57 10.34
N ASN A 270 0.12 28.47 10.33
CA ASN A 270 1.39 28.33 9.62
C ASN A 270 1.21 27.91 8.15
N GLY A 271 -0.02 27.87 7.64
CA GLY A 271 -0.34 27.47 6.26
C GLY A 271 -0.37 25.96 6.02
N ALA A 272 -0.18 25.14 7.04
CA ALA A 272 -0.24 23.69 6.90
C ALA A 272 -1.69 23.22 6.78
N LYS A 273 -1.95 22.34 5.82
CA LYS A 273 -3.24 21.68 5.61
C LYS A 273 -3.35 20.42 6.47
N TYR A 274 -4.55 20.13 6.92
CA TYR A 274 -4.92 18.86 7.56
C TYR A 274 -6.39 18.58 7.28
N ASN A 275 -6.79 17.32 7.33
CA ASN A 275 -8.20 16.93 7.16
C ASN A 275 -8.70 16.00 8.27
N ILE A 276 -7.79 15.49 9.12
CA ILE A 276 -8.14 14.70 10.30
C ILE A 276 -7.32 15.13 11.53
N ASP A 277 -7.96 15.04 12.69
CA ASP A 277 -7.37 15.21 14.01
C ASP A 277 -7.48 13.88 14.75
N ILE A 278 -6.34 13.26 15.06
CA ILE A 278 -6.27 11.97 15.75
C ILE A 278 -5.52 12.20 17.05
N ASN A 279 -6.25 12.06 18.16
CA ASN A 279 -5.73 12.26 19.52
C ASN A 279 -4.87 13.54 19.66
N GLY A 280 -5.35 14.66 19.10
CA GLY A 280 -4.73 15.98 19.17
C GLY A 280 -3.69 16.26 18.08
N VAL A 281 -3.22 15.24 17.36
CA VAL A 281 -2.24 15.37 16.28
C VAL A 281 -2.97 15.54 14.94
N LYS A 282 -2.52 16.50 14.14
CA LYS A 282 -3.18 16.87 12.88
C LYS A 282 -2.50 16.17 11.72
N TYR A 283 -3.29 15.52 10.86
CA TYR A 283 -2.79 14.82 9.68
C TYR A 283 -3.53 15.29 8.43
N LEU A 284 -2.81 15.33 7.32
CA LEU A 284 -3.40 15.39 5.99
C LEU A 284 -3.28 13.99 5.39
N ILE A 285 -4.37 13.24 5.39
CA ILE A 285 -4.39 11.86 4.88
C ILE A 285 -5.26 11.77 3.64
N GLN A 286 -4.82 10.99 2.65
CA GLN A 286 -5.63 10.69 1.47
C GLN A 286 -6.94 10.04 1.90
N GLN A 287 -8.05 10.38 1.23
CA GLN A 287 -9.31 9.65 1.38
C GLN A 287 -9.10 8.17 1.04
N ASN A 288 -10.03 7.33 1.47
CA ASN A 288 -10.02 5.91 1.14
C ASN A 288 -11.31 5.55 0.40
N TRP A 289 -11.25 4.57 -0.48
CA TRP A 289 -12.42 4.13 -1.25
C TRP A 289 -13.37 3.34 -0.35
N ASN A 290 -14.65 3.66 -0.39
CA ASN A 290 -15.68 2.90 0.30
C ASN A 290 -16.26 1.83 -0.63
N ALA A 291 -16.11 0.55 -0.29
CA ALA A 291 -16.56 -0.56 -1.12
C ALA A 291 -18.10 -0.64 -1.27
N ALA A 292 -18.87 -0.09 -0.32
CA ALA A 292 -20.32 -0.08 -0.37
C ALA A 292 -20.86 1.05 -1.27
N THR A 293 -20.26 2.25 -1.21
CA THR A 293 -20.70 3.40 -2.02
C THR A 293 -19.92 3.58 -3.31
N GLN A 294 -18.80 2.87 -3.47
CA GLN A 294 -17.89 2.95 -4.60
C GLN A 294 -17.40 4.38 -4.86
N GLY A 295 -16.76 4.98 -3.85
CA GLY A 295 -16.21 6.33 -3.94
C GLY A 295 -15.32 6.72 -2.77
N CYS A 296 -14.47 7.74 -2.98
CA CYS A 296 -13.55 8.25 -1.98
C CYS A 296 -14.24 9.00 -0.84
N GLN A 297 -13.85 8.67 0.39
CA GLN A 297 -14.39 9.26 1.61
C GLN A 297 -13.27 9.45 2.64
N LEU A 298 -13.40 10.46 3.51
CA LEU A 298 -12.51 10.66 4.64
C LEU A 298 -13.00 9.94 5.91
N GLY A 299 -14.21 9.40 5.87
CA GLY A 299 -14.75 8.54 6.91
C GLY A 299 -16.22 8.25 6.73
N THR A 300 -16.69 7.21 7.41
CA THR A 300 -18.10 6.79 7.43
C THR A 300 -18.60 6.69 8.86
N GLY A 301 -19.92 6.84 9.03
CA GLY A 301 -20.57 6.43 10.28
C GLY A 301 -20.35 4.94 10.54
N SER A 302 -20.50 4.51 11.79
CA SER A 302 -20.27 3.11 12.23
C SER A 302 -21.24 2.06 11.64
N GLY A 303 -21.91 2.38 10.53
CA GLY A 303 -22.89 1.53 9.84
C GLY A 303 -22.24 0.33 9.17
N VAL A 304 -21.79 -0.62 9.98
CA VAL A 304 -21.64 -2.02 9.57
C VAL A 304 -23.05 -2.54 9.27
N PRO A 305 -23.33 -3.10 8.09
CA PRO A 305 -24.55 -3.88 7.89
C PRO A 305 -24.56 -5.02 8.93
N PRO A 306 -25.65 -5.25 9.67
CA PRO A 306 -25.66 -6.26 10.72
C PRO A 306 -25.21 -7.62 10.16
N PRO A 307 -24.51 -8.46 10.96
CA PRO A 307 -24.19 -9.82 10.55
C PRO A 307 -25.48 -10.50 10.13
N ILE A 308 -25.51 -11.09 8.93
CA ILE A 308 -26.61 -11.97 8.53
C ILE A 308 -26.46 -13.24 9.39
N GLY A 309 -27.00 -13.18 10.60
CA GLY A 309 -27.18 -14.31 11.49
C GLY A 309 -28.41 -15.10 11.08
N SER A 310 -28.20 -16.37 10.80
CA SER A 310 -29.12 -17.52 10.80
C SER A 310 -30.60 -17.29 10.51
N SER A 311 -31.00 -17.84 9.35
CA SER A 311 -32.33 -18.29 8.95
C SER A 311 -33.38 -18.36 10.08
N SER A 312 -34.31 -17.42 10.06
CA SER A 312 -35.62 -17.58 10.70
C SER A 312 -36.69 -17.45 9.63
N ILE A 313 -37.45 -18.54 9.45
CA ILE A 313 -38.51 -18.70 8.47
C ILE A 313 -39.60 -17.66 8.75
N VAL A 314 -39.77 -16.69 7.85
CA VAL A 314 -40.93 -15.78 7.88
C VAL A 314 -41.90 -16.21 6.78
N HIS A 315 -43.11 -16.51 7.23
CA HIS A 315 -44.27 -16.94 6.46
C HIS A 315 -44.67 -15.88 5.43
N LEU A 316 -44.76 -16.28 4.15
CA LEU A 316 -45.22 -15.44 3.04
C LEU A 316 -46.75 -15.38 2.99
N PRO A 317 -47.38 -14.20 2.80
CA PRO A 317 -48.74 -14.09 2.29
C PRO A 317 -48.79 -14.17 0.74
N PRO A 318 -49.97 -14.47 0.15
CA PRO A 318 -50.12 -14.89 -1.26
C PRO A 318 -50.04 -13.74 -2.27
N PRO A 319 -49.85 -14.04 -3.58
CA PRO A 319 -49.43 -13.07 -4.58
C PRO A 319 -50.61 -12.25 -5.12
N SER A 320 -50.33 -11.01 -5.50
CA SER A 320 -51.22 -10.20 -6.34
C SER A 320 -50.43 -9.61 -7.52
N SER A 321 -50.75 -10.13 -8.70
CA SER A 321 -50.80 -9.54 -10.04
C SER A 321 -49.75 -8.50 -10.50
N SER A 322 -48.77 -9.04 -11.23
CA SER A 322 -48.18 -8.58 -12.51
C SER A 322 -48.41 -7.13 -13.01
N ILE A 323 -47.31 -6.41 -13.20
CA ILE A 323 -47.09 -5.48 -14.33
C ILE A 323 -45.77 -5.84 -14.99
N ILE A 324 -45.83 -6.21 -16.27
CA ILE A 324 -44.70 -6.55 -17.14
C ILE A 324 -44.15 -5.26 -17.75
N ILE A 325 -42.85 -4.99 -17.56
CA ILE A 325 -42.10 -3.98 -18.32
C ILE A 325 -40.93 -4.71 -19.00
N PRO A 326 -40.69 -4.54 -20.33
CA PRO A 326 -39.73 -5.36 -21.06
C PRO A 326 -38.27 -4.96 -20.75
N SER A 327 -37.41 -5.98 -20.62
CA SER A 327 -35.95 -5.84 -20.60
C SER A 327 -35.39 -5.23 -21.89
N PRO A 328 -34.36 -4.37 -21.82
CA PRO A 328 -33.53 -4.09 -22.98
C PRO A 328 -32.55 -5.25 -23.22
N THR A 329 -32.60 -5.72 -24.46
CA THR A 329 -31.81 -6.79 -25.06
C THR A 329 -30.31 -6.51 -25.00
N LYS A 330 -29.52 -7.55 -24.66
CA LYS A 330 -28.06 -7.59 -24.88
C LYS A 330 -27.76 -7.35 -26.36
N THR A 331 -27.00 -6.30 -26.67
CA THR A 331 -26.32 -6.15 -27.97
C THR A 331 -24.84 -6.48 -27.83
N SER A 332 -24.37 -7.22 -28.82
CA SER A 332 -23.08 -7.91 -28.96
C SER A 332 -21.82 -7.09 -28.70
N ALA A 333 -20.79 -7.82 -28.27
CA ALA A 333 -19.39 -7.43 -28.31
C ALA A 333 -19.00 -6.84 -29.68
N THR A 334 -18.44 -5.63 -29.66
CA THR A 334 -17.77 -5.04 -30.81
C THR A 334 -16.36 -5.64 -30.93
N SER A 335 -16.06 -6.18 -32.11
CA SER A 335 -14.75 -6.73 -32.43
C SER A 335 -13.68 -5.62 -32.50
N LYS A 336 -12.53 -5.88 -31.87
CA LYS A 336 -11.33 -5.01 -31.87
C LYS A 336 -10.85 -4.76 -33.31
N PRO A 337 -10.53 -3.51 -33.71
CA PRO A 337 -10.15 -3.20 -35.09
C PRO A 337 -8.80 -3.82 -35.46
N THR A 338 -8.76 -4.53 -36.59
CA THR A 338 -7.59 -5.30 -37.06
C THR A 338 -6.66 -4.49 -37.98
N LYS A 339 -6.93 -3.19 -38.21
CA LYS A 339 -6.15 -2.31 -39.09
C LYS A 339 -5.94 -0.94 -38.45
N THR A 340 -4.74 -0.39 -38.63
CA THR A 340 -4.40 0.99 -38.24
C THR A 340 -5.25 2.00 -39.02
N PRO A 341 -5.94 2.93 -38.36
CA PRO A 341 -6.59 4.05 -39.03
C PRO A 341 -5.56 4.96 -39.72
N ILE A 342 -5.88 5.46 -40.93
CA ILE A 342 -4.99 6.35 -41.71
C ILE A 342 -4.80 7.70 -41.01
N SER A 343 -5.84 8.19 -40.32
CA SER A 343 -5.86 9.42 -39.54
C SER A 343 -5.91 9.09 -38.04
N CYS A 344 -5.33 9.97 -37.21
CA CYS A 344 -5.34 9.84 -35.76
C CYS A 344 -5.56 11.20 -35.08
N HIS A 345 -6.05 11.18 -33.85
CA HIS A 345 -6.18 12.32 -32.96
C HIS A 345 -5.15 12.24 -31.83
N THR A 346 -4.69 13.39 -31.34
CA THR A 346 -3.78 13.44 -30.20
C THR A 346 -4.36 12.66 -29.01
N GLY A 347 -3.60 11.69 -28.51
CA GLY A 347 -4.04 10.77 -27.46
C GLY A 347 -4.41 9.37 -27.95
N ASP A 348 -4.59 9.16 -29.26
CA ASP A 348 -4.77 7.81 -29.81
C ASP A 348 -3.44 7.03 -29.72
N ASP A 349 -3.50 5.79 -29.25
CA ASP A 349 -2.37 4.86 -29.23
C ASP A 349 -2.76 3.45 -29.71
N GLN A 350 -1.77 2.70 -30.21
CA GLN A 350 -2.01 1.34 -30.69
C GLN A 350 -0.76 0.46 -30.65
N CYS A 351 -0.91 -0.80 -30.23
CA CYS A 351 0.17 -1.77 -30.36
C CYS A 351 0.51 -2.04 -31.82
N LEU A 352 1.81 -2.25 -32.10
CA LEU A 352 2.27 -2.53 -33.46
C LEU A 352 1.85 -3.92 -33.96
N SER A 353 1.57 -4.87 -33.07
CA SER A 353 0.88 -6.14 -33.38
C SER A 353 -0.40 -6.30 -32.57
N SER A 354 -1.42 -6.89 -33.19
CA SER A 354 -2.71 -7.19 -32.56
C SER A 354 -2.67 -8.39 -31.60
N SER A 355 -1.51 -9.02 -31.43
CA SER A 355 -1.35 -10.31 -30.73
C SER A 355 -0.52 -10.24 -29.44
N GLY A 356 -0.29 -9.06 -28.86
CA GLY A 356 0.33 -8.93 -27.52
C GLY A 356 1.81 -9.34 -27.46
N THR A 357 2.50 -9.38 -28.60
CA THR A 357 3.90 -9.85 -28.69
C THR A 357 4.85 -8.86 -29.37
N ALA A 358 4.40 -7.63 -29.66
CA ALA A 358 5.27 -6.62 -30.27
C ALA A 358 5.99 -5.78 -29.21
N ALA A 359 7.29 -5.57 -29.41
CA ALA A 359 8.17 -4.74 -28.58
C ALA A 359 7.98 -3.22 -28.78
N GLY A 360 6.78 -2.78 -29.16
CA GLY A 360 6.51 -1.38 -29.43
C GLY A 360 5.05 -1.04 -29.73
N TYR A 361 4.76 0.25 -29.68
CA TYR A 361 3.46 0.86 -29.90
C TYR A 361 3.58 2.08 -30.81
N ARG A 362 2.46 2.64 -31.25
CA ARG A 362 2.39 3.95 -31.89
C ARG A 362 1.50 4.87 -31.08
N GLU A 363 1.87 6.13 -31.03
CA GLU A 363 1.11 7.21 -30.41
C GLU A 363 0.87 8.29 -31.46
N CYS A 364 -0.32 8.88 -31.47
CA CYS A 364 -0.62 10.00 -32.35
C CYS A 364 -0.06 11.31 -31.77
N ARG A 365 0.86 11.94 -32.50
CA ARG A 365 1.44 13.25 -32.16
C ARG A 365 1.19 14.21 -33.31
N ASN A 366 0.52 15.32 -33.04
CA ASN A 366 0.18 16.35 -34.02
C ASN A 366 -0.53 15.78 -35.28
N GLY A 367 -1.44 14.82 -35.09
CA GLY A 367 -2.20 14.19 -36.18
C GLY A 367 -1.40 13.17 -37.01
N GLN A 368 -0.20 12.77 -36.56
CA GLN A 368 0.62 11.76 -37.21
C GLN A 368 0.98 10.64 -36.24
N TRP A 369 0.95 9.40 -36.73
CA TRP A 369 1.40 8.24 -35.97
C TRP A 369 2.92 8.24 -35.80
N VAL A 370 3.37 8.17 -34.55
CA VAL A 370 4.78 8.05 -34.18
C VAL A 370 5.00 6.70 -33.49
N THR A 371 5.93 5.90 -34.01
CA THR A 371 6.27 4.60 -33.45
C THR A 371 7.27 4.73 -32.30
N LEU A 372 6.98 4.04 -31.19
CA LEU A 372 7.75 4.02 -29.95
C LEU A 372 8.05 2.56 -29.56
N SER A 373 9.20 2.30 -28.93
CA SER A 373 9.56 0.97 -28.46
C SER A 373 9.22 0.80 -26.98
N CYS A 374 8.75 -0.40 -26.61
CA CYS A 374 8.55 -0.80 -25.21
C CYS A 374 9.85 -1.25 -24.52
N GLY A 375 11.02 -1.15 -25.17
CA GLY A 375 12.31 -1.60 -24.63
C GLY A 375 12.66 -3.03 -25.04
N SER A 376 13.86 -3.50 -24.65
CA SER A 376 14.47 -4.75 -25.12
C SER A 376 13.80 -6.05 -24.64
N GLN A 377 12.87 -5.95 -23.68
CA GLN A 377 12.05 -7.04 -23.14
C GLN A 377 10.56 -6.68 -23.09
N GLY A 378 10.18 -5.48 -23.55
CA GLY A 378 8.85 -4.94 -23.27
C GLY A 378 7.79 -5.51 -24.20
N TYR A 379 6.64 -5.83 -23.63
CA TYR A 379 5.43 -6.25 -24.33
C TYR A 379 4.45 -5.10 -24.41
N CYS A 380 3.90 -4.87 -25.60
CA CYS A 380 2.81 -3.93 -25.77
C CYS A 380 1.47 -4.60 -25.51
N TYR A 381 0.71 -4.06 -24.56
CA TYR A 381 -0.66 -4.44 -24.25
C TYR A 381 -1.61 -3.32 -24.65
N GLN A 382 -2.76 -3.68 -25.22
CA GLN A 382 -3.79 -2.72 -25.62
C GLN A 382 -5.15 -3.22 -25.17
N ASP A 383 -5.77 -2.51 -24.24
CA ASP A 383 -7.16 -2.74 -23.84
C ASP A 383 -8.06 -1.81 -24.65
N ASN A 384 -9.00 -2.41 -25.41
CA ASN A 384 -9.88 -1.67 -26.33
C ASN A 384 -9.12 -0.80 -27.36
N ALA A 385 -9.69 0.35 -27.77
CA ALA A 385 -9.23 1.11 -28.94
C ALA A 385 -8.29 2.30 -28.62
N VAL A 386 -8.02 2.59 -27.34
CA VAL A 386 -7.46 3.90 -26.92
C VAL A 386 -6.42 3.86 -25.80
N ASP A 387 -6.11 2.70 -25.22
CA ASP A 387 -5.10 2.63 -24.15
C ASP A 387 -4.02 1.57 -24.47
N VAL A 388 -2.77 2.01 -24.51
CA VAL A 388 -1.58 1.16 -24.65
C VAL A 388 -0.64 1.31 -23.46
N TYR A 389 -0.15 0.18 -22.95
CA TYR A 389 0.93 0.15 -21.96
C TYR A 389 2.02 -0.86 -22.32
N CYS A 390 3.24 -0.56 -21.89
CA CYS A 390 4.41 -1.42 -22.02
C CYS A 390 4.69 -2.10 -20.67
N ALA A 391 4.83 -3.44 -20.67
CA ALA A 391 5.25 -4.20 -19.49
C ALA A 391 6.53 -5.01 -19.75
#